data_AF-A0A838TC22-F1
#
_entry.id   AF-A0A838TC22-F1
#
_cell.length_a   1.000
_cell.length_b   1.000
_cell.length_c   1.000
_cell.angle_alpha   90.00
_cell.angle_beta   90.00
_cell.angle_gamma   90.00
#
_symmetry.space_group_name_H-M   'P 1'
#
loop_
_entity.id
_entity.type
_entity.pdbx_description
1 polymer ?
#
loop_
_entity_poly.entity_id
_entity_poly.type
_entity_poly.pdbx_seq_one_letter_code
_entity_poly.pdbx_strand_id
1 'polypeptide(L)'
;MKPTIFASHLFAIVLAFQLSGCGASNTADTAVASTPRNEVDVMIDEYEKASNECLRMSKRHTTGDVSVTVLLIVARKTAQQEQAKLQQAAARMSAAQAQRVAAITAKSAPCLGP
;
A
#
# COMPACT_ATOMS: atom_id res chain seq x y z
N MET A 1 0.94 -11.84 -38.76
CA MET A 1 1.26 -10.42 -38.49
C MET A 1 0.20 -9.87 -37.55
N LYS A 2 0.62 -9.31 -36.41
CA LYS A 2 -0.21 -8.61 -35.41
C LYS A 2 -0.77 -7.31 -36.01
N PRO A 3 -1.88 -6.81 -35.44
CA PRO A 3 -1.78 -5.49 -34.84
C PRO A 3 -2.12 -5.51 -33.36
N THR A 4 -1.19 -4.95 -32.60
CA THR A 4 -1.19 -4.68 -31.16
C THR A 4 -2.03 -3.43 -30.92
N ILE A 5 -3.11 -3.51 -30.14
CA ILE A 5 -3.87 -2.33 -29.71
C ILE A 5 -3.40 -1.96 -28.30
N PHE A 6 -2.53 -0.94 -28.26
CA PHE A 6 -2.28 -0.12 -27.09
C PHE A 6 -3.54 0.74 -26.86
N ALA A 7 -4.19 0.59 -25.70
CA ALA A 7 -5.27 1.49 -25.29
C ALA A 7 -4.92 2.11 -23.93
N SER A 8 -4.06 3.13 -24.00
CA SER A 8 -3.84 4.12 -22.95
C SER A 8 -5.17 4.69 -22.44
N HIS A 9 -5.47 4.51 -21.16
CA HIS A 9 -6.51 5.28 -20.48
C HIS A 9 -5.88 5.96 -19.25
N LEU A 10 -5.18 7.05 -19.53
CA LEU A 10 -4.85 8.10 -18.57
C LEU A 10 -6.17 8.84 -18.25
N PHE A 11 -6.74 8.60 -17.07
CA PHE A 11 -7.87 9.39 -16.59
C PHE A 11 -7.36 10.47 -15.63
N ALA A 12 -7.14 11.66 -16.18
CA ALA A 12 -6.90 12.89 -15.43
C ALA A 12 -8.25 13.46 -14.97
N ILE A 13 -8.46 13.57 -13.66
CA ILE A 13 -9.52 14.42 -13.09
C ILE A 13 -8.85 15.42 -12.16
N VAL A 14 -8.59 16.60 -12.72
CA VAL A 14 -8.34 17.83 -12.00
C VAL A 14 -9.70 18.45 -11.70
N LEU A 15 -10.09 18.54 -10.44
CA LEU A 15 -11.16 19.44 -10.00
C LEU A 15 -10.73 20.10 -8.69
N ALA A 16 -10.18 21.31 -8.85
CA ALA A 16 -10.09 22.33 -7.82
C ALA A 16 -11.47 22.96 -7.63
N PHE A 17 -11.90 23.19 -6.38
CA PHE A 17 -12.96 24.10 -5.90
C PHE A 17 -13.22 23.70 -4.42
N GLN A 18 -13.26 24.54 -3.38
CA GLN A 18 -13.41 25.99 -3.21
C GLN A 18 -12.72 26.39 -1.88
N LEU A 19 -12.17 27.59 -1.82
CA LEU A 19 -11.95 28.32 -0.57
C LEU A 19 -13.29 28.78 0.01
N SER A 20 -13.55 28.48 1.28
CA SER A 20 -14.49 29.11 2.21
C SER A 20 -14.16 28.49 3.58
N GLY A 21 -13.99 29.14 4.72
CA GLY A 21 -14.12 30.50 5.17
C GLY A 21 -13.76 30.48 6.67
N CYS A 22 -13.40 31.64 7.19
CA CYS A 22 -12.90 31.92 8.54
C CYS A 22 -13.81 31.40 9.69
N GLY A 23 -13.22 30.99 10.83
CA GLY A 23 -14.00 30.66 12.02
C GLY A 23 -13.14 30.32 13.24
N ALA A 24 -13.08 31.28 14.17
CA ALA A 24 -12.35 31.33 15.43
C ALA A 24 -12.26 30.06 16.30
N SER A 25 -11.15 30.02 17.03
CA SER A 25 -10.79 29.19 18.18
C SER A 25 -11.94 28.78 19.09
N ASN A 26 -11.97 27.49 19.43
CA ASN A 26 -12.22 27.03 20.79
C ASN A 26 -11.40 25.76 21.02
N THR A 27 -10.42 25.87 21.92
CA THR A 27 -9.69 24.74 22.49
C THR A 27 -10.68 23.94 23.34
N ALA A 28 -11.36 22.99 22.72
CA ALA A 28 -11.93 21.86 23.43
C ALA A 28 -10.88 20.75 23.37
N ASP A 29 -10.31 20.41 24.52
CA ASP A 29 -9.64 19.13 24.77
C ASP A 29 -10.66 18.02 24.44
N THR A 30 -10.76 17.73 23.16
CA THR A 30 -11.44 16.54 22.67
C THR A 30 -10.44 15.45 22.96
N ALA A 31 -10.64 14.73 24.05
CA ALA A 31 -10.06 13.40 24.21
C ALA A 31 -10.32 12.71 22.88
N VAL A 32 -9.29 12.61 22.04
CA VAL A 32 -9.39 12.03 20.71
C VAL A 32 -9.69 10.57 21.00
N ALA A 33 -10.98 10.23 21.04
CA ALA A 33 -11.43 8.87 21.01
C ALA A 33 -10.75 8.30 19.78
N SER A 34 -9.70 7.53 20.01
CA SER A 34 -8.93 6.87 18.97
C SER A 34 -9.95 6.07 18.19
N THR A 35 -10.35 6.60 17.03
CA THR A 35 -11.35 5.96 16.18
C THR A 35 -10.88 4.53 16.01
N PRO A 36 -11.71 3.51 16.32
CA PRO A 36 -11.30 2.13 16.12
C PRO A 36 -10.81 2.01 14.69
N ARG A 37 -9.50 1.76 14.51
CA ARG A 37 -8.97 1.57 13.15
C ARG A 37 -9.70 0.37 12.57
N ASN A 38 -10.26 0.54 11.38
CA ASN A 38 -10.87 -0.54 10.64
C ASN A 38 -9.85 -1.68 10.51
N GLU A 39 -10.24 -2.90 10.88
CA GLU A 39 -9.37 -4.08 10.86
C GLU A 39 -8.68 -4.25 9.50
N VAL A 40 -9.43 -4.01 8.41
CA VAL A 40 -8.89 -4.07 7.04
C VAL A 40 -7.80 -3.02 6.81
N ASP A 41 -7.94 -1.81 7.37
CA ASP A 41 -6.90 -0.78 7.25
C ASP A 41 -5.63 -1.16 8.01
N VAL A 42 -5.76 -1.81 9.17
CA VAL A 42 -4.61 -2.35 9.91
C VAL A 42 -3.90 -3.41 9.08
N MET A 43 -4.63 -4.33 8.46
CA MET A 43 -4.04 -5.36 7.60
C MET A 43 -3.32 -4.75 6.39
N ILE A 44 -3.86 -3.67 5.80
CA ILE A 44 -3.23 -2.97 4.68
C ILE A 44 -1.93 -2.29 5.14
N ASP A 45 -1.93 -1.65 6.31
CA ASP A 45 -0.74 -1.03 6.90
C ASP A 45 0.36 -2.10 7.18
N GLU A 46 -0.01 -3.28 7.69
CA GLU A 46 0.91 -4.39 7.91
C GLU A 46 1.52 -4.92 6.61
N TYR A 47 0.69 -5.12 5.58
CA TYR A 47 1.16 -5.51 4.24
C TYR A 47 2.07 -4.45 3.63
N GLU A 48 1.75 -3.17 3.77
CA GLU A 48 2.60 -2.08 3.29
C GLU A 48 3.97 -2.08 3.98
N LYS A 49 3.99 -2.24 5.32
CA LYS A 49 5.22 -2.33 6.09
C LYS A 49 6.08 -3.52 5.65
N ALA A 50 5.49 -4.71 5.53
CA ALA A 50 6.19 -5.91 5.10
C ALA A 50 6.72 -5.77 3.66
N SER A 51 5.92 -5.20 2.76
CA SER A 51 6.30 -4.94 1.37
C SER A 51 7.47 -3.95 1.26
N ASN A 52 7.45 -2.87 2.04
CA ASN A 52 8.53 -1.89 2.08
C ASN A 52 9.84 -2.50 2.62
N GLU A 53 9.75 -3.37 3.64
CA GLU A 53 10.94 -4.07 4.16
C GLU A 53 11.51 -5.05 3.13
N CYS A 54 10.65 -5.80 2.42
CA CYS A 54 11.05 -6.65 1.31
C CYS A 54 11.82 -5.84 0.25
N LEU A 55 11.25 -4.71 -0.20
CA LEU A 55 11.88 -3.81 -1.17
C LEU A 55 13.24 -3.28 -0.67
N ARG A 56 13.33 -2.92 0.61
CA ARG A 56 14.57 -2.43 1.23
C ARG A 56 15.66 -3.50 1.20
N MET A 57 15.34 -4.74 1.57
CA MET A 57 16.28 -5.86 1.54
C MET A 57 16.63 -6.26 0.11
N SER A 58 15.65 -6.26 -0.80
CA SER A 58 15.86 -6.56 -2.22
C SER A 58 16.83 -5.57 -2.84
N LYS A 59 16.65 -4.26 -2.58
CA LYS A 59 17.58 -3.24 -3.03
C LYS A 59 19.00 -3.50 -2.52
N ARG A 60 19.18 -3.71 -1.21
CA ARG A 60 20.49 -4.02 -0.62
C ARG A 60 21.13 -5.26 -1.26
N HIS A 61 20.35 -6.32 -1.46
CA HIS A 61 20.82 -7.54 -2.11
C HIS A 61 21.27 -7.28 -3.56
N THR A 62 20.47 -6.56 -4.35
CA THR A 62 20.80 -6.21 -5.73
C THR A 62 22.01 -5.27 -5.85
N THR A 63 22.31 -4.49 -4.81
CA THR A 63 23.53 -3.66 -4.73
C THR A 63 24.77 -4.44 -4.26
N GLY A 64 24.68 -5.76 -4.09
CA GLY A 64 25.82 -6.63 -3.77
C GLY A 64 26.00 -6.96 -2.28
N ASP A 65 25.12 -6.47 -1.40
CA ASP A 65 25.14 -6.84 0.01
C ASP A 65 24.52 -8.23 0.20
N VAL A 66 25.36 -9.27 0.14
CA VAL A 66 24.90 -10.65 0.30
C VAL A 66 24.51 -10.98 1.75
N SER A 67 24.90 -10.17 2.73
CA SER A 67 24.56 -10.39 4.15
C SER A 67 23.05 -10.30 4.41
N VAL A 68 22.32 -9.58 3.55
CA VAL A 68 20.86 -9.45 3.66
C VAL A 68 20.07 -10.57 3.01
N THR A 69 20.72 -11.61 2.44
CA THR A 69 20.00 -12.67 1.70
C THR A 69 18.94 -13.37 2.58
N VAL A 70 19.30 -13.75 3.81
CA VAL A 70 18.35 -14.38 4.74
C VAL A 70 17.23 -13.40 5.13
N LEU A 71 17.58 -12.13 5.37
CA LEU A 71 16.61 -11.09 5.71
C LEU A 71 15.63 -10.83 4.56
N LEU A 72 16.10 -10.88 3.31
CA LEU A 72 15.26 -10.78 2.12
C LEU A 72 14.28 -11.95 2.02
N ILE A 73 14.74 -13.19 2.26
CA ILE A 73 13.86 -14.38 2.25
C ILE A 73 12.77 -14.24 3.32
N VAL A 74 13.13 -13.82 4.52
CA VAL A 74 12.17 -13.60 5.61
C VAL A 74 11.19 -12.49 5.25
N ALA A 75 11.68 -11.34 4.79
CA ALA A 75 10.82 -10.21 4.42
C ALA A 75 9.85 -10.57 3.27
N ARG A 76 10.31 -11.33 2.27
CA ARG A 76 9.46 -11.85 1.18
C ARG A 76 8.35 -12.75 1.74
N LYS A 77 8.69 -13.71 2.61
CA LYS A 77 7.69 -14.60 3.23
C LYS A 77 6.67 -13.81 4.05
N THR A 78 7.12 -12.85 4.86
CA THR A 78 6.21 -12.01 5.66
C THR A 78 5.27 -11.21 4.76
N ALA A 79 5.78 -10.56 3.71
CA ALA A 79 4.94 -9.81 2.79
C ALA A 79 3.93 -10.69 2.04
N GLN A 80 4.30 -11.91 1.66
CA GLN A 80 3.39 -12.89 1.06
C GLN A 80 2.32 -13.36 2.06
N GLN A 81 2.68 -13.56 3.33
CA GLN A 81 1.72 -13.91 4.38
C GLN A 81 0.70 -12.78 4.59
N GLU A 82 1.14 -11.53 4.70
CA GLU A 82 0.23 -10.39 4.84
C GLU A 82 -0.65 -10.20 3.59
N GLN A 83 -0.10 -10.41 2.39
CA GLN A 83 -0.89 -10.42 1.15
C GLN A 83 -1.98 -11.49 1.18
N ALA A 84 -1.67 -12.70 1.66
CA ALA A 84 -2.64 -13.78 1.77
C ALA A 84 -3.75 -13.46 2.77
N LYS A 85 -3.43 -12.84 3.91
CA LYS A 85 -4.45 -12.35 4.86
C LYS A 85 -5.38 -11.31 4.20
N LEU A 86 -4.82 -10.38 3.43
CA LEU A 86 -5.60 -9.39 2.68
C LEU A 86 -6.50 -10.04 1.62
N GLN A 87 -6.01 -11.06 0.91
CA GLN A 87 -6.83 -11.82 -0.05
C GLN A 87 -8.02 -12.51 0.65
N GLN A 88 -7.82 -13.06 1.85
CA GLN A 88 -8.90 -13.64 2.66
C GLN A 88 -9.91 -12.58 3.13
N ALA A 89 -9.46 -11.34 3.33
CA ALA A 89 -10.30 -10.21 3.71
C ALA A 89 -10.87 -9.41 2.52
N ALA A 90 -10.62 -9.83 1.26
CA ALA A 90 -10.93 -9.04 0.07
C ALA A 90 -12.41 -8.65 -0.04
N ALA A 91 -13.32 -9.53 0.35
CA ALA A 91 -14.77 -9.26 0.34
C ALA A 91 -15.20 -8.14 1.32
N ARG A 92 -14.35 -7.78 2.28
CA ARG A 92 -14.59 -6.72 3.27
C ARG A 92 -13.94 -5.39 2.88
N MET A 93 -13.18 -5.36 1.78
CA MET A 93 -12.50 -4.14 1.33
C MET A 93 -13.45 -3.21 0.61
N SER A 94 -13.38 -1.92 0.95
CA SER A 94 -13.87 -0.86 0.08
C SER A 94 -13.05 -0.77 -1.21
N ALA A 95 -13.59 -0.10 -2.23
CA ALA A 95 -12.87 0.15 -3.48
C ALA A 95 -11.55 0.91 -3.26
N ALA A 96 -11.54 1.90 -2.35
CA ALA A 96 -10.34 2.67 -2.01
C ALA A 96 -9.26 1.79 -1.36
N GLN A 97 -9.66 0.89 -0.46
CA GLN A 97 -8.77 -0.07 0.19
C GLN A 97 -8.19 -1.06 -0.83
N ALA A 98 -9.03 -1.62 -1.71
CA ALA A 98 -8.58 -2.51 -2.78
C ALA A 98 -7.58 -1.81 -3.72
N GLN A 99 -7.83 -0.55 -4.07
CA GLN A 99 -6.93 0.25 -4.89
C GLN A 99 -5.58 0.51 -4.19
N ARG A 100 -5.60 0.77 -2.88
CA ARG A 100 -4.38 0.91 -2.07
C ARG A 100 -3.57 -0.40 -2.06
N VAL A 101 -4.23 -1.54 -1.85
CA VAL A 101 -3.58 -2.86 -1.92
C VAL A 101 -2.94 -3.10 -3.27
N ALA A 102 -3.66 -2.84 -4.36
CA ALA A 102 -3.14 -2.98 -5.72
C ALA A 102 -1.91 -2.10 -5.97
N ALA A 103 -1.91 -0.86 -5.48
CA ALA A 103 -0.75 0.03 -5.57
C ALA A 103 0.46 -0.49 -4.80
N ILE A 104 0.25 -1.02 -3.59
CA ILE A 104 1.33 -1.65 -2.79
C ILE A 104 1.88 -2.87 -3.51
N THR A 105 1.02 -3.75 -4.05
CA THR A 105 1.43 -4.94 -4.82
C THR A 105 2.23 -4.57 -6.07
N ALA A 106 1.77 -3.58 -6.82
CA ALA A 106 2.50 -3.10 -8.00
C ALA A 106 3.88 -2.55 -7.64
N LYS A 107 3.98 -1.79 -6.54
CA LYS A 107 5.26 -1.26 -6.02
C LYS A 107 6.20 -2.39 -5.56
N SER A 108 5.66 -3.45 -4.99
CA SER A 108 6.44 -4.55 -4.38
C SER A 108 6.75 -5.71 -5.34
N ALA A 109 6.24 -5.68 -6.58
CA ALA A 109 6.50 -6.69 -7.61
C ALA A 109 7.99 -7.05 -7.81
N PRO A 110 8.96 -6.11 -7.78
CA PRO A 110 10.39 -6.46 -7.87
C PRO A 110 10.87 -7.37 -6.75
N CYS A 111 10.21 -7.33 -5.58
CA CYS A 111 10.55 -8.17 -4.44
C CYS A 111 9.68 -9.42 -4.34
N LEU A 112 8.38 -9.34 -4.62
CA LEU A 112 7.43 -10.44 -4.37
C LEU A 112 7.23 -11.37 -5.58
N GLY A 113 7.62 -10.93 -6.78
CA GLY A 113 7.27 -11.59 -8.03
C GLY A 113 5.87 -11.17 -8.51
N PRO A 114 5.57 -11.39 -9.81
CA PRO A 114 4.22 -11.21 -10.35
C PRO A 114 3.23 -12.23 -9.80
#